data_AF-A0A4Q7VK59-F1
#
_entry.id   AF-A0A4Q7VK59-F1
#
_cell.length_a   1.000
_cell.length_b   1.000
_cell.length_c   1.000
_cell.angle_alpha   90.00
_cell.angle_beta   90.00
_cell.angle_gamma   90.00
#
_symmetry.space_group_name_H-M   'P 1'
#
loop_
_entity.id
_entity.type
_entity.pdbx_description
1 polymer ?
#
loop_
_entity_poly.entity_id
_entity_poly.type
_entity_poly.pdbx_seq_one_letter_code
_entity_poly.pdbx_strand_id
1 'polypeptide(L)'
;MNIEPKLPTIKGGINTYPSKKGLAIVIRLQYSRDKKTEIKTGEYIEHKEDFDSKSGYVKNKKRVDHARINAIIDQKKVEIREQLLAELEEKEKAEEIEAATKPEDIDEVLTEFNRLITNLEKEGKENSRRLFFNVKNHIIDVLNTTNKPHKLRLEDINDIFLDDFRIHLTAKGLAISTIKSYMDKITTVFSNCNKRRPHLILNPIKEYKKKVRNQDKSLSFEDNLFDTFKGYIPKSKERTLYKNWNVFQYYSQGTRISDIITISYENIYFTDRYVSQKDQDETKGLLPRNINVNLKFNAIKTGTEHDMTLCEEAILTLRFFLHPDLQHEYLKSLKQVINKGDFELEYLLGLQERPEDANIKPFKGKEKADRVHLLIEFIQMQKNYTPKKCIFHDVYLEGKTHGEIRKLINNKTTCVSKCQKCNEEDEENYMTEEHLSTHSFRHLFSINYYNSTRDIYSLSKLLGHTNIGTTERYLKRLKVEFIEQNIEDFYSKN
;
A
#
# COMPACT_ATOMS: atom_id res chain seq x y z
N MET A 1 0.85 -37.58 22.67
CA MET A 1 0.61 -38.98 22.24
C MET A 1 1.76 -39.35 21.32
N ASN A 2 2.74 -40.11 21.80
CA ASN A 2 3.82 -40.63 20.96
C ASN A 2 3.22 -41.68 20.01
N ILE A 3 3.17 -41.36 18.72
CA ILE A 3 2.86 -42.33 17.68
C ILE A 3 4.19 -42.99 17.35
N GLU A 4 4.44 -44.19 17.89
CA GLU A 4 5.59 -44.99 17.45
C GLU A 4 5.56 -45.14 15.91
N PRO A 5 6.70 -44.97 15.21
CA PRO A 5 6.75 -45.16 13.77
C PRO A 5 6.38 -46.61 13.42
N LYS A 6 5.20 -46.80 12.81
CA LYS A 6 4.75 -48.14 12.38
C LYS A 6 5.58 -48.60 11.20
N LEU A 7 6.45 -49.60 11.44
CA LEU A 7 7.14 -50.33 10.38
C LEU A 7 6.13 -50.91 9.36
N PRO A 8 6.49 -50.94 8.06
CA PRO A 8 5.62 -51.48 7.03
C PRO A 8 5.36 -52.96 7.25
N THR A 9 4.16 -53.42 6.87
CA THR A 9 3.85 -54.86 6.89
C THR A 9 4.60 -55.55 5.75
N ILE A 10 5.33 -56.62 6.06
CA ILE A 10 6.14 -57.38 5.10
C ILE A 10 5.51 -58.74 4.84
N LYS A 11 5.17 -59.04 3.58
CA LYS A 11 4.59 -60.35 3.18
C LYS A 11 5.18 -60.86 1.87
N GLY A 12 5.29 -62.17 1.73
CA GLY A 12 5.62 -62.78 0.44
C GLY A 12 4.46 -62.66 -0.54
N GLY A 13 4.78 -62.56 -1.82
CA GLY A 13 3.84 -62.50 -2.93
C GLY A 13 4.44 -63.08 -4.19
N ILE A 14 3.61 -63.14 -5.23
CA ILE A 14 4.02 -63.49 -6.59
C ILE A 14 3.57 -62.40 -7.55
N ASN A 15 4.34 -62.18 -8.60
CA ASN A 15 3.95 -61.26 -9.67
C ASN A 15 2.73 -61.78 -10.42
N THR A 16 1.93 -60.83 -10.92
CA THR A 16 0.68 -61.14 -11.64
C THR A 16 0.94 -61.74 -13.03
N TYR A 17 2.08 -61.40 -13.64
CA TYR A 17 2.44 -61.81 -15.00
C TYR A 17 3.66 -62.75 -15.00
N PRO A 18 3.57 -63.93 -15.65
CA PRO A 18 4.67 -64.87 -15.74
C PRO A 18 5.76 -64.35 -16.70
N SER A 19 7.01 -64.59 -16.33
CA SER A 19 8.18 -64.40 -17.20
C SER A 19 8.52 -65.71 -17.94
N LYS A 20 9.53 -65.68 -18.83
CA LYS A 20 10.09 -66.90 -19.46
C LYS A 20 10.56 -67.97 -18.44
N LYS A 21 10.82 -67.58 -17.18
CA LYS A 21 11.25 -68.46 -16.08
C LYS A 21 10.12 -68.82 -15.11
N GLY A 22 8.89 -68.40 -15.38
CA GLY A 22 7.73 -68.55 -14.47
C GLY A 22 7.35 -67.27 -13.73
N LEU A 23 6.49 -67.41 -12.71
CA LEU A 23 6.01 -66.34 -11.82
C LEU A 23 7.08 -66.02 -10.78
N ALA A 24 7.59 -64.79 -10.81
CA ALA A 24 8.60 -64.34 -9.84
C ALA A 24 8.00 -64.22 -8.43
N ILE A 25 8.75 -64.68 -7.45
CA ILE A 25 8.46 -64.45 -6.03
C ILE A 25 8.98 -63.05 -5.64
N VAL A 26 8.15 -62.33 -4.90
CA VAL A 26 8.43 -60.97 -4.45
C VAL A 26 8.11 -60.82 -2.96
N ILE A 27 8.80 -59.92 -2.29
CA ILE A 27 8.45 -59.44 -0.95
C ILE A 27 7.71 -58.12 -1.11
N ARG A 28 6.49 -58.05 -0.59
CA ARG A 28 5.62 -56.88 -0.61
C ARG A 28 5.76 -56.11 0.70
N LEU A 29 6.11 -54.83 0.59
CA LEU A 29 6.16 -53.86 1.68
C LEU A 29 4.92 -52.97 1.60
N GLN A 30 4.10 -52.95 2.64
CA GLN A 30 2.90 -52.10 2.71
C GLN A 30 3.05 -51.05 3.81
N TYR A 31 3.15 -49.78 3.40
CA TYR A 31 3.29 -48.63 4.30
C TYR A 31 1.95 -48.01 4.70
N SER A 32 0.96 -48.04 3.80
CA SER A 32 -0.41 -47.56 4.02
C SER A 32 -1.40 -48.31 3.10
N ARG A 33 -2.68 -47.94 3.06
CA ARG A 33 -3.65 -48.55 2.14
C ARG A 33 -3.23 -48.39 0.67
N ASP A 34 -2.58 -47.29 0.31
CA ASP A 34 -2.33 -46.88 -1.07
C ASP A 34 -0.86 -46.97 -1.52
N LYS A 35 0.09 -47.15 -0.59
CA LYS A 35 1.54 -47.22 -0.91
C LYS A 35 2.10 -48.61 -0.66
N LYS A 36 2.51 -49.29 -1.75
CA LYS A 36 3.11 -50.63 -1.74
C LYS A 36 4.38 -50.67 -2.61
N THR A 37 5.41 -51.37 -2.12
CA THR A 37 6.65 -51.62 -2.85
C THR A 37 6.89 -53.12 -2.96
N GLU A 38 7.41 -53.60 -4.09
CA GLU A 38 7.71 -55.01 -4.32
C GLU A 38 9.21 -55.21 -4.56
N ILE A 39 9.83 -56.10 -3.80
CA ILE A 39 11.26 -56.45 -3.90
C ILE A 39 11.34 -57.88 -4.44
N LYS A 40 12.06 -58.09 -5.54
CA LYS A 40 12.20 -59.41 -6.16
C LYS A 40 13.17 -60.29 -5.35
N THR A 41 12.80 -61.54 -5.10
CA THR A 41 13.70 -62.51 -4.43
C THR A 41 14.66 -63.20 -5.39
N GLY A 42 14.38 -63.15 -6.70
CA GLY A 42 15.14 -63.86 -7.74
C GLY A 42 14.66 -65.29 -8.01
N GLU A 43 13.71 -65.78 -7.22
CA GLU A 43 13.12 -67.12 -7.35
C GLU A 43 11.81 -67.10 -8.15
N TYR A 44 11.50 -68.23 -8.79
CA TYR A 44 10.33 -68.35 -9.67
C TYR A 44 9.55 -69.65 -9.38
N ILE A 45 8.24 -69.60 -9.60
CA ILE A 45 7.37 -70.77 -9.60
C ILE A 45 6.61 -70.87 -10.92
N GLU A 46 6.31 -72.07 -11.38
CA GLU A 46 5.64 -72.26 -12.67
C GLU A 46 4.13 -72.02 -12.59
N HIS A 47 3.49 -72.44 -11.49
CA HIS A 47 2.04 -72.38 -11.33
C HIS A 47 1.63 -71.48 -10.16
N LYS A 48 0.64 -70.62 -10.41
CA LYS A 48 0.07 -69.70 -9.41
C LYS A 48 -0.47 -70.41 -8.16
N GLU A 49 -1.00 -71.62 -8.33
CA GLU A 49 -1.60 -72.44 -7.27
C GLU A 49 -0.59 -72.92 -6.22
N ASP A 50 0.69 -72.90 -6.57
CA ASP A 50 1.78 -73.39 -5.73
C ASP A 50 2.20 -72.33 -4.69
N PHE A 51 1.69 -71.11 -4.82
CA PHE A 51 1.81 -70.06 -3.83
C PHE A 51 0.52 -69.92 -3.01
N ASP A 52 0.65 -69.73 -1.70
CA ASP A 52 -0.46 -69.32 -0.85
C ASP A 52 -0.38 -67.82 -0.58
N SER A 53 -1.32 -67.07 -1.17
CA SER A 53 -1.41 -65.62 -1.00
C SER A 53 -1.81 -65.17 0.42
N LYS A 54 -2.39 -66.06 1.23
CA LYS A 54 -2.79 -65.73 2.62
C LYS A 54 -1.59 -65.80 3.55
N SER A 55 -0.85 -66.91 3.52
CA SER A 55 0.37 -67.09 4.32
C SER A 55 1.57 -66.34 3.75
N GLY A 56 1.59 -66.12 2.43
CA GLY A 56 2.72 -65.50 1.74
C GLY A 56 3.90 -66.46 1.51
N TYR A 57 3.63 -67.76 1.46
CA TYR A 57 4.63 -68.83 1.31
C TYR A 57 4.26 -69.79 0.17
N VAL A 58 5.25 -70.52 -0.32
CA VAL A 58 5.07 -71.61 -1.29
C VAL A 58 4.53 -72.85 -0.57
N LYS A 59 3.49 -73.46 -1.15
CA LYS A 59 2.83 -74.65 -0.61
C LYS A 59 3.72 -75.88 -0.76
N ASN A 60 3.61 -76.82 0.18
CA ASN A 60 4.30 -78.10 0.13
C ASN A 60 3.71 -78.98 -0.98
N LYS A 61 4.33 -78.95 -2.17
CA LYS A 61 4.00 -79.81 -3.32
C LYS A 61 5.28 -80.43 -3.87
N LYS A 62 5.23 -81.71 -4.25
CA LYS A 62 6.38 -82.47 -4.79
C LYS A 62 7.08 -81.81 -5.99
N ARG A 63 6.37 -80.97 -6.75
CA ARG A 63 6.87 -80.30 -7.97
C ARG A 63 7.62 -78.98 -7.71
N VAL A 64 7.64 -78.47 -6.47
CA VAL A 64 8.33 -77.23 -6.11
C VAL A 64 9.15 -77.44 -4.84
N ASP A 65 10.40 -76.98 -4.86
CA ASP A 65 11.27 -76.96 -3.69
C ASP A 65 10.85 -75.84 -2.71
N HIS A 66 9.69 -76.06 -2.08
CA HIS A 66 9.07 -75.12 -1.17
C HIS A 66 9.96 -74.82 0.05
N ALA A 67 10.73 -75.80 0.53
CA ALA A 67 11.59 -75.64 1.70
C ALA A 67 12.72 -74.63 1.42
N ARG A 68 13.44 -74.80 0.30
CA ARG A 68 14.50 -73.86 -0.11
C ARG A 68 13.94 -72.47 -0.40
N ILE A 69 12.82 -72.40 -1.13
CA ILE A 69 12.22 -71.13 -1.52
C ILE A 69 11.66 -70.37 -0.32
N ASN A 70 11.00 -71.04 0.62
CA ASN A 70 10.49 -70.40 1.84
C ASN A 70 11.62 -69.93 2.75
N ALA A 71 12.74 -70.67 2.84
CA ALA A 71 13.93 -70.20 3.55
C ALA A 71 14.50 -68.91 2.95
N ILE A 72 14.53 -68.79 1.62
CA ILE A 72 14.94 -67.56 0.93
C ILE A 72 13.97 -66.40 1.18
N ILE A 73 12.65 -66.68 1.20
CA ILE A 73 11.63 -65.69 1.55
C ILE A 73 11.88 -65.15 2.96
N ASP A 74 12.15 -66.03 3.93
CA ASP A 74 12.41 -65.63 5.31
C ASP A 74 13.73 -64.88 5.45
N GLN A 75 14.79 -65.33 4.78
CA GLN A 75 16.08 -64.62 4.77
C GLN A 75 15.93 -63.19 4.23
N LYS A 76 15.22 -63.00 3.11
CA LYS A 76 14.99 -61.66 2.57
C LYS A 76 14.07 -60.80 3.44
N LYS A 77 13.09 -61.38 4.13
CA LYS A 77 12.29 -60.63 5.11
C LYS A 77 13.15 -60.10 6.26
N VAL A 78 14.12 -60.89 6.74
CA VAL A 78 15.03 -60.48 7.81
C VAL A 78 15.95 -59.35 7.32
N GLU A 79 16.59 -59.52 6.17
CA GLU A 79 17.49 -58.51 5.58
C GLU A 79 16.79 -57.16 5.36
N ILE A 80 15.55 -57.19 4.85
CA ILE A 80 14.77 -55.96 4.64
C ILE A 80 14.38 -55.32 5.97
N ARG A 81 14.09 -56.11 7.02
CA ARG A 81 13.82 -55.56 8.36
C ARG A 81 15.05 -54.88 8.95
N GLU A 82 16.21 -55.50 8.84
CA GLU A 82 17.47 -54.92 9.33
C GLU A 82 17.79 -53.60 8.61
N GLN A 83 17.60 -53.54 7.29
CA GLN A 83 17.74 -52.29 6.53
C GLN A 83 16.77 -51.20 6.99
N LEU A 84 15.49 -51.54 7.21
CA LEU A 84 14.49 -50.60 7.69
C LEU A 84 14.78 -50.09 9.11
N LEU A 85 15.29 -50.95 10.00
CA LEU A 85 15.71 -50.54 11.34
C LEU A 85 16.93 -49.61 11.28
N ALA A 86 17.93 -49.92 10.45
CA ALA A 86 19.09 -49.06 10.27
C ALA A 86 18.72 -47.67 9.71
N GLU A 87 17.78 -47.60 8.75
CA GLU A 87 17.26 -46.31 8.25
C GLU A 87 16.51 -45.50 9.32
N LEU A 88 15.83 -46.18 10.26
CA LEU A 88 15.17 -45.51 11.39
C LEU A 88 16.18 -45.00 12.40
N GLU A 89 17.19 -45.80 12.75
CA GLU A 89 18.27 -45.38 13.64
C GLU A 89 19.10 -44.23 13.06
N GLU A 90 19.37 -44.23 11.75
CA GLU A 90 20.03 -43.09 11.09
C GLU A 90 19.17 -41.82 11.11
N LYS A 91 17.84 -41.96 10.96
CA LYS A 91 16.92 -40.82 11.10
C LYS A 91 16.84 -40.30 12.52
N GLU A 92 16.75 -41.18 13.52
CA GLU A 92 16.77 -40.78 14.93
C GLU A 92 18.10 -40.10 15.29
N LYS A 93 19.24 -40.63 14.82
CA LYS A 93 20.55 -39.97 14.99
C LYS A 93 20.62 -38.64 14.25
N ALA A 94 20.05 -38.51 13.05
CA ALA A 94 19.98 -37.25 12.33
C ALA A 94 19.09 -36.23 13.05
N GLU A 95 17.96 -36.65 13.62
CA GLU A 95 17.07 -35.82 14.43
C GLU A 95 17.73 -35.41 15.77
N GLU A 96 18.49 -36.30 16.41
CA GLU A 96 19.30 -35.99 17.61
C GLU A 96 20.45 -35.03 17.28
N ILE A 97 21.13 -35.21 16.15
CA ILE A 97 22.17 -34.30 15.66
C ILE A 97 21.55 -32.94 15.30
N GLU A 98 20.37 -32.89 14.68
CA GLU A 98 19.63 -31.64 14.39
C GLU A 98 19.14 -30.95 15.68
N ALA A 99 18.75 -31.73 16.70
CA ALA A 99 18.43 -31.20 18.02
C ALA A 99 19.67 -30.67 18.77
N ALA A 100 20.83 -31.31 18.60
CA ALA A 100 22.11 -30.95 19.22
C ALA A 100 22.89 -29.85 18.48
N THR A 101 22.64 -29.65 17.17
CA THR A 101 23.22 -28.57 16.35
C THR A 101 22.35 -27.32 16.27
N LYS A 102 21.34 -27.18 17.14
CA LYS A 102 20.66 -25.90 17.36
C LYS A 102 21.73 -24.88 17.81
N PRO A 103 22.02 -23.85 17.00
CA PRO A 103 22.88 -22.77 17.45
C PRO A 103 22.23 -22.15 18.68
N GLU A 104 23.04 -21.91 19.70
CA GLU A 104 22.68 -21.15 20.90
C GLU A 104 21.73 -19.98 20.56
N ASP A 105 20.58 -19.91 21.24
CA ASP A 105 19.95 -18.67 21.73
C ASP A 105 19.96 -17.41 20.84
N ILE A 106 19.58 -17.49 19.56
CA ILE A 106 19.38 -16.29 18.73
C ILE A 106 17.88 -15.97 18.60
N ASP A 107 17.48 -14.81 19.13
CA ASP A 107 16.19 -14.15 18.83
C ASP A 107 16.20 -13.61 17.39
N GLU A 108 16.03 -14.52 16.44
CA GLU A 108 16.21 -14.26 15.00
C GLU A 108 15.27 -13.16 14.51
N VAL A 109 14.02 -13.14 15.00
CA VAL A 109 13.01 -12.20 14.56
C VAL A 109 13.26 -10.80 15.12
N LEU A 110 13.47 -10.64 16.43
CA LEU A 110 13.73 -9.30 16.99
C LEU A 110 15.09 -8.76 16.53
N THR A 111 16.08 -9.63 16.29
CA THR A 111 17.36 -9.26 15.67
C THR A 111 17.15 -8.67 14.29
N GLU A 112 16.33 -9.29 13.45
CA GLU A 112 16.02 -8.77 12.12
C GLU A 112 15.24 -7.45 12.18
N PHE A 113 14.31 -7.29 13.12
CA PHE A 113 13.67 -5.99 13.38
C PHE A 113 14.69 -4.90 13.73
N ASN A 114 15.61 -5.17 14.66
CA ASN A 114 16.65 -4.22 15.05
C ASN A 114 17.54 -3.85 13.85
N ARG A 115 17.97 -4.84 13.06
CA ARG A 115 18.76 -4.62 11.84
C ARG A 115 18.04 -3.70 10.85
N LEU A 116 16.74 -3.93 10.60
CA LEU A 116 15.95 -3.10 9.70
C LEU A 116 15.75 -1.68 10.26
N ILE A 117 15.53 -1.54 11.56
CA ILE A 117 15.40 -0.23 12.23
C ILE A 117 16.68 0.57 12.06
N THR A 118 17.85 0.00 12.35
CA THR A 118 19.16 0.66 12.20
C THR A 118 19.44 1.03 10.75
N ASN A 119 19.12 0.16 9.79
CA ASN A 119 19.30 0.47 8.36
C ASN A 119 18.41 1.65 7.92
N LEU A 120 17.14 1.65 8.32
CA LEU A 120 16.22 2.73 7.99
C LEU A 120 16.60 4.06 8.64
N GLU A 121 17.20 4.02 9.83
CA GLU A 121 17.76 5.19 10.51
C GLU A 121 18.95 5.76 9.73
N LYS A 122 19.90 4.92 9.29
CA LYS A 122 21.02 5.33 8.43
C LYS A 122 20.55 5.91 7.09
N GLU A 123 19.46 5.38 6.53
CA GLU A 123 18.84 5.88 5.30
C GLU A 123 17.97 7.14 5.52
N GLY A 124 17.81 7.62 6.75
CA GLY A 124 16.93 8.78 7.07
C GLY A 124 15.43 8.51 6.88
N LYS A 125 15.00 7.26 6.75
CA LYS A 125 13.60 6.86 6.49
C LYS A 125 12.78 6.72 7.76
N GLU A 126 12.63 7.84 8.48
CA GLU A 126 12.07 7.88 9.84
C GLU A 126 10.64 7.31 9.97
N ASN A 127 9.74 7.49 8.98
CA ASN A 127 8.38 6.90 9.06
C ASN A 127 8.45 5.38 9.11
N SER A 128 9.22 4.80 8.20
CA SER A 128 9.36 3.36 8.09
C SER A 128 10.05 2.82 9.34
N ARG A 129 11.13 3.48 9.79
CA ARG A 129 11.85 3.13 11.02
C ARG A 129 10.92 3.09 12.23
N ARG A 130 10.07 4.11 12.39
CA ARG A 130 9.08 4.18 13.48
C ARG A 130 8.03 3.08 13.40
N LEU A 131 7.57 2.73 12.21
CA LEU A 131 6.62 1.62 12.04
C LEU A 131 7.23 0.29 12.48
N PHE A 132 8.44 -0.04 12.03
CA PHE A 132 9.12 -1.28 12.47
C PHE A 132 9.38 -1.29 13.98
N PHE A 133 9.78 -0.15 14.55
CA PHE A 133 9.96 0.00 15.99
C PHE A 133 8.67 -0.25 16.78
N ASN A 134 7.55 0.36 16.36
CA ASN A 134 6.27 0.16 17.02
C ASN A 134 5.80 -1.30 16.95
N VAL A 135 5.95 -1.94 15.78
CA VAL A 135 5.60 -3.36 15.61
C VAL A 135 6.43 -4.23 16.54
N LYS A 136 7.75 -3.98 16.63
CA LYS A 136 8.64 -4.68 17.57
C LYS A 136 8.14 -4.55 19.02
N ASN A 137 7.77 -3.35 19.45
CA ASN A 137 7.29 -3.13 20.82
C ASN A 137 5.95 -3.84 21.08
N HIS A 138 5.02 -3.84 20.13
CA HIS A 138 3.79 -4.61 20.27
C HIS A 138 4.03 -6.13 20.29
N ILE A 139 5.02 -6.63 19.56
CA ILE A 139 5.42 -8.04 19.63
C ILE A 139 5.92 -8.35 21.04
N ILE A 140 6.79 -7.50 21.60
CA ILE A 140 7.28 -7.64 22.97
C ILE A 140 6.12 -7.63 23.97
N ASP A 141 5.15 -6.71 23.82
CA ASP A 141 3.96 -6.67 24.68
C ASP A 141 3.19 -8.00 24.65
N VAL A 142 2.97 -8.59 23.45
CA VAL A 142 2.26 -9.87 23.30
C VAL A 142 3.04 -11.03 23.92
N LEU A 143 4.37 -11.05 23.75
CA LEU A 143 5.23 -12.06 24.38
C LEU A 143 5.16 -11.97 25.91
N ASN A 144 5.15 -10.75 26.46
CA ASN A 144 5.03 -10.52 27.90
C ASN A 144 3.69 -11.01 28.45
N THR A 145 2.59 -10.85 27.71
CA THR A 145 1.26 -11.32 28.14
C THR A 145 1.06 -12.83 28.06
N THR A 146 1.86 -13.54 27.27
CA THR A 146 1.68 -14.99 27.01
C THR A 146 2.62 -15.87 27.85
N ASN A 147 3.38 -15.29 28.79
CA ASN A 147 4.36 -15.99 29.63
C ASN A 147 5.41 -16.79 28.81
N LYS A 148 5.60 -16.41 27.54
CA LYS A 148 6.62 -16.99 26.66
C LYS A 148 7.96 -16.31 26.94
N PRO A 149 9.09 -17.03 26.89
CA PRO A 149 10.41 -16.40 26.97
C PRO A 149 10.50 -15.28 25.92
N HIS A 150 11.20 -14.18 26.21
CA HIS A 150 11.44 -13.04 25.32
C HIS A 150 12.33 -13.41 24.11
N LYS A 151 12.04 -14.52 23.46
CA LYS A 151 12.80 -15.13 22.37
C LYS A 151 11.76 -15.54 21.33
N LEU A 152 11.69 -14.81 20.22
CA LEU A 152 10.75 -15.10 19.14
C LEU A 152 11.49 -15.77 17.98
N ARG A 153 11.23 -17.07 17.78
CA ARG A 153 11.79 -17.79 16.64
C ARG A 153 10.88 -17.64 15.42
N LEU A 154 11.40 -18.01 14.25
CA LEU A 154 10.63 -17.92 13.02
C LEU A 154 9.42 -18.86 13.04
N GLU A 155 9.56 -20.04 13.67
CA GLU A 155 8.51 -21.06 13.80
C GLU A 155 7.34 -20.61 14.69
N ASP A 156 7.61 -19.67 15.61
CA ASP A 156 6.61 -19.14 16.54
C ASP A 156 5.61 -18.19 15.84
N ILE A 157 5.95 -17.70 14.65
CA ILE A 157 5.06 -16.85 13.82
C ILE A 157 4.10 -17.74 13.04
N ASN A 158 3.14 -18.34 13.75
CA ASN A 158 2.06 -19.17 13.19
C ASN A 158 0.69 -18.44 13.23
N ASP A 159 -0.36 -19.08 12.70
CA ASP A 159 -1.72 -18.50 12.66
C ASP A 159 -2.23 -18.04 14.04
N ILE A 160 -1.91 -18.79 15.10
CA ILE A 160 -2.33 -18.49 16.48
C ILE A 160 -1.67 -17.20 16.96
N PHE A 161 -0.35 -17.09 16.80
CA PHE A 161 0.39 -15.87 17.18
C PHE A 161 -0.10 -14.64 16.39
N LEU A 162 -0.39 -14.81 15.10
CA LEU A 162 -0.89 -13.71 14.26
C LEU A 162 -2.29 -13.24 14.70
N ASP A 163 -3.14 -14.16 15.15
CA ASP A 163 -4.44 -13.81 15.72
C ASP A 163 -4.31 -13.14 17.09
N ASP A 164 -3.48 -13.66 17.99
CA ASP A 164 -3.20 -13.03 19.29
C ASP A 164 -2.66 -11.62 19.13
N PHE A 165 -1.73 -11.43 18.19
CA PHE A 165 -1.17 -10.12 17.85
C PHE A 165 -2.26 -9.18 17.31
N ARG A 166 -3.13 -9.65 16.40
CA ARG A 166 -4.24 -8.85 15.89
C ARG A 166 -5.23 -8.45 17.00
N ILE A 167 -5.56 -9.38 17.89
CA ILE A 167 -6.44 -9.15 19.04
C ILE A 167 -5.83 -8.11 19.97
N HIS A 168 -4.54 -8.22 20.30
CA HIS A 168 -3.80 -7.24 21.10
C HIS A 168 -3.88 -5.84 20.48
N LEU A 169 -3.62 -5.70 19.18
CA LEU A 169 -3.69 -4.40 18.50
C LEU A 169 -5.11 -3.82 18.48
N THR A 170 -6.12 -4.68 18.31
CA THR A 170 -7.53 -4.28 18.31
C THR A 170 -7.96 -3.81 19.71
N ALA A 171 -7.54 -4.53 20.75
CA ALA A 171 -7.79 -4.17 22.16
C ALA A 171 -7.14 -2.82 22.54
N LYS A 172 -6.00 -2.47 21.91
CA LYS A 172 -5.38 -1.14 22.03
C LYS A 172 -6.09 -0.04 21.21
N GLY A 173 -7.20 -0.35 20.55
CA GLY A 173 -8.00 0.63 19.80
C GLY A 173 -7.36 1.09 18.49
N LEU A 174 -6.43 0.33 17.91
CA LEU A 174 -5.79 0.70 16.64
C LEU A 174 -6.74 0.53 15.46
N ALA A 175 -6.72 1.50 14.53
CA ALA A 175 -7.48 1.42 13.29
C ALA A 175 -7.07 0.20 12.45
N ILE A 176 -8.05 -0.42 11.77
CA ILE A 176 -7.85 -1.61 10.91
C ILE A 176 -6.73 -1.41 9.88
N SER A 177 -6.64 -0.21 9.29
CA SER A 177 -5.57 0.15 8.34
C SER A 177 -4.18 0.13 8.97
N THR A 178 -4.05 0.57 10.22
CA THR A 178 -2.81 0.53 11.00
C THR A 178 -2.44 -0.91 11.34
N ILE A 179 -3.41 -1.72 11.79
CA ILE A 179 -3.22 -3.15 12.08
C ILE A 179 -2.68 -3.85 10.82
N LYS A 180 -3.31 -3.64 9.67
CA LYS A 180 -2.84 -4.19 8.38
C LYS A 180 -1.41 -3.79 8.06
N SER A 181 -1.09 -2.51 8.22
CA SER A 181 0.28 -1.99 8.02
C SER A 181 1.30 -2.67 8.94
N TYR A 182 0.91 -2.94 10.19
CA TYR A 182 1.77 -3.63 11.17
C TYR A 182 1.98 -5.10 10.78
N MET A 183 0.91 -5.81 10.37
CA MET A 183 1.00 -7.18 9.85
C MET A 183 1.89 -7.27 8.60
N ASP A 184 1.87 -6.27 7.73
CA ASP A 184 2.77 -6.19 6.57
C ASP A 184 4.25 -6.08 6.96
N LYS A 185 4.57 -5.46 8.11
CA LYS A 185 5.96 -5.40 8.62
C LYS A 185 6.42 -6.74 9.16
N ILE A 186 5.56 -7.46 9.88
CA ILE A 186 5.84 -8.85 10.27
C ILE A 186 6.09 -9.71 9.03
N THR A 187 5.28 -9.54 7.97
CA THR A 187 5.48 -10.25 6.68
C THR A 187 6.86 -9.96 6.09
N THR A 188 7.30 -8.70 6.16
CA THR A 188 8.60 -8.25 5.64
C THR A 188 9.75 -8.89 6.40
N VAL A 189 9.70 -8.86 7.73
CA VAL A 189 10.71 -9.48 8.61
C VAL A 189 10.75 -10.99 8.38
N PHE A 190 9.59 -11.66 8.43
CA PHE A 190 9.49 -13.09 8.17
C PHE A 190 10.10 -13.48 6.82
N SER A 191 9.80 -12.73 5.76
CA SER A 191 10.34 -12.99 4.42
C SER A 191 11.86 -12.79 4.35
N ASN A 192 12.42 -11.85 5.12
CA ASN A 192 13.88 -11.64 5.18
C ASN A 192 14.58 -12.76 5.97
N CYS A 193 14.01 -13.21 7.09
CA CYS A 193 14.52 -14.36 7.84
C CYS A 193 14.50 -15.63 6.96
N ASN A 194 13.36 -15.91 6.32
CA ASN A 194 13.20 -17.11 5.49
C ASN A 194 14.17 -17.15 4.29
N LYS A 195 14.50 -16.01 3.67
CA LYS A 195 15.52 -15.94 2.61
C LYS A 195 16.91 -16.42 3.05
N ARG A 196 17.23 -16.33 4.34
CA ARG A 196 18.51 -16.76 4.91
C ARG A 196 18.50 -18.22 5.38
N ARG A 197 17.33 -18.84 5.50
CA ARG A 197 17.11 -20.24 5.92
C ARG A 197 16.05 -20.92 5.05
N PRO A 198 16.36 -21.27 3.79
CA PRO A 198 15.37 -21.74 2.81
C PRO A 198 14.73 -23.11 3.12
N HIS A 199 15.16 -23.80 4.18
CA HIS A 199 14.73 -25.15 4.53
C HIS A 199 13.46 -25.18 5.41
N LEU A 200 12.90 -24.04 5.80
CA LEU A 200 11.78 -23.95 6.74
C LEU A 200 10.59 -23.13 6.20
N ILE A 201 9.42 -23.79 6.20
CA ILE A 201 8.09 -23.22 6.43
C ILE A 201 7.41 -22.49 5.26
N LEU A 202 6.24 -23.05 4.89
CA LEU A 202 5.21 -22.40 4.07
C LEU A 202 4.77 -21.09 4.77
N ASN A 203 4.92 -19.93 4.11
CA ASN A 203 4.70 -18.60 4.72
C ASN A 203 3.32 -18.50 5.42
N PRO A 204 3.24 -18.57 6.77
CA PRO A 204 1.98 -18.64 7.50
C PRO A 204 1.15 -17.36 7.31
N ILE A 205 1.85 -16.23 7.16
CA ILE A 205 1.24 -14.90 6.98
C ILE A 205 0.55 -14.77 5.61
N LYS A 206 1.05 -15.45 4.57
CA LYS A 206 0.38 -15.49 3.25
C LYS A 206 -0.94 -16.24 3.32
N GLU A 207 -0.99 -17.34 4.05
CA GLU A 207 -2.24 -18.09 4.27
C GLU A 207 -3.21 -17.32 5.17
N TYR A 208 -2.70 -16.66 6.22
CA TYR A 208 -3.47 -15.79 7.09
C TYR A 208 -4.20 -14.66 6.34
N LYS A 209 -3.51 -13.97 5.41
CA LYS A 209 -4.08 -12.85 4.65
C LYS A 209 -5.26 -13.23 3.74
N LYS A 210 -5.36 -14.50 3.29
CA LYS A 210 -6.49 -14.96 2.48
C LYS A 210 -7.82 -14.96 3.25
N LYS A 211 -7.78 -15.05 4.58
CA LYS A 211 -8.98 -15.13 5.44
C LYS A 211 -9.66 -13.77 5.67
N VAL A 212 -8.99 -12.64 5.43
CA VAL A 212 -9.50 -11.30 5.79
C VAL A 212 -10.01 -10.55 4.56
N ARG A 213 -11.34 -10.37 4.46
CA ARG A 213 -11.99 -9.54 3.42
C ARG A 213 -11.78 -8.06 3.75
N ASN A 214 -11.24 -7.26 2.83
CA ASN A 214 -11.15 -5.81 3.02
C ASN A 214 -12.52 -5.18 2.75
N GLN A 215 -12.96 -4.27 3.62
CA GLN A 215 -13.99 -3.31 3.29
C GLN A 215 -13.32 -2.15 2.55
N ASP A 216 -13.61 -1.99 1.26
CA ASP A 216 -13.18 -0.83 0.48
C ASP A 216 -14.14 0.33 0.75
N LYS A 217 -13.65 1.37 1.43
CA LYS A 217 -14.39 2.64 1.55
C LYS A 217 -14.41 3.31 0.18
N SER A 218 -15.61 3.46 -0.36
CA SER A 218 -15.89 4.30 -1.52
C SER A 218 -15.60 5.75 -1.17
N LEU A 219 -15.07 6.53 -2.10
CA LEU A 219 -15.30 7.97 -2.13
C LEU A 219 -16.14 8.23 -3.39
N SER A 220 -17.42 8.51 -3.19
CA SER A 220 -18.38 8.96 -4.19
C SER A 220 -18.43 10.49 -4.11
N PHE A 221 -17.41 11.16 -4.65
CA PHE A 221 -17.55 12.58 -4.92
C PHE A 221 -18.39 12.74 -6.18
N GLU A 222 -19.63 13.17 -6.02
CA GLU A 222 -20.42 13.67 -7.14
C GLU A 222 -19.78 14.97 -7.68
N ASP A 223 -19.80 15.17 -9.01
CA ASP A 223 -19.18 16.34 -9.67
C ASP A 223 -19.75 17.68 -9.18
N ASN A 224 -21.02 17.70 -8.75
CA ASN A 224 -21.70 18.88 -8.16
C ASN A 224 -21.13 19.30 -6.79
N LEU A 225 -20.42 18.41 -6.09
CA LEU A 225 -19.96 18.61 -4.73
C LEU A 225 -18.79 19.59 -4.68
N PHE A 226 -17.93 19.54 -5.69
CA PHE A 226 -16.77 20.42 -5.78
C PHE A 226 -17.16 21.86 -6.10
N ASP A 227 -18.13 22.05 -7.01
CA ASP A 227 -18.65 23.37 -7.33
C ASP A 227 -19.34 24.00 -6.11
N THR A 228 -20.11 23.20 -5.37
CA THR A 228 -20.69 23.60 -4.08
C THR A 228 -19.59 23.98 -3.06
N PHE A 229 -18.55 23.15 -2.92
CA PHE A 229 -17.43 23.42 -2.01
C PHE A 229 -16.67 24.70 -2.37
N LYS A 230 -16.48 24.98 -3.66
CA LYS A 230 -15.80 26.18 -4.15
C LYS A 230 -16.59 27.44 -3.80
N GLY A 231 -17.91 27.40 -3.98
CA GLY A 231 -18.83 28.51 -3.73
C GLY A 231 -19.08 28.82 -2.26
N TYR A 232 -18.89 27.85 -1.37
CA TYR A 232 -19.11 27.98 0.08
C TYR A 232 -18.13 28.96 0.74
N ILE A 233 -18.65 29.86 1.59
CA ILE A 233 -17.86 30.77 2.43
C ILE A 233 -17.88 30.29 3.90
N PRO A 234 -16.72 29.86 4.45
CA PRO A 234 -16.62 29.43 5.84
C PRO A 234 -16.90 30.54 6.86
N LYS A 235 -17.38 30.16 8.05
CA LYS A 235 -17.66 31.08 9.18
C LYS A 235 -16.42 31.74 9.79
N SER A 236 -15.21 31.23 9.53
CA SER A 236 -13.99 31.80 10.08
C SER A 236 -12.93 32.02 9.02
N LYS A 237 -12.14 33.08 9.21
CA LYS A 237 -11.01 33.46 8.36
C LYS A 237 -10.02 32.31 8.18
N GLU A 238 -9.73 31.57 9.26
CA GLU A 238 -8.83 30.42 9.22
C GLU A 238 -9.39 29.29 8.33
N ARG A 239 -10.69 29.01 8.42
CA ARG A 239 -11.34 28.01 7.57
C ARG A 239 -11.39 28.44 6.11
N THR A 240 -11.52 29.73 5.82
CA THR A 240 -11.40 30.29 4.45
C THR A 240 -10.03 29.98 3.84
N LEU A 241 -8.95 30.13 4.60
CA LEU A 241 -7.61 29.74 4.14
C LEU A 241 -7.52 28.23 3.85
N TYR A 242 -8.01 27.38 4.76
CA TYR A 242 -8.00 25.93 4.56
C TYR A 242 -8.87 25.48 3.38
N LYS A 243 -10.02 26.11 3.15
CA LYS A 243 -10.82 25.87 1.94
C LYS A 243 -9.97 26.10 0.70
N ASN A 244 -9.33 27.26 0.62
CA ASN A 244 -8.54 27.66 -0.54
C ASN A 244 -7.25 26.85 -0.72
N TRP A 245 -6.69 26.24 0.34
CA TRP A 245 -5.64 25.20 0.20
C TRP A 245 -6.13 23.99 -0.60
N ASN A 246 -7.35 23.52 -0.29
CA ASN A 246 -7.93 22.34 -0.93
C ASN A 246 -8.39 22.62 -2.37
N VAL A 247 -8.91 23.83 -2.61
CA VAL A 247 -9.22 24.28 -3.98
C VAL A 247 -7.93 24.38 -4.81
N PHE A 248 -6.85 24.96 -4.26
CA PHE A 248 -5.56 24.97 -4.93
C PHE A 248 -5.04 23.56 -5.17
N GLN A 249 -5.18 22.63 -4.22
CA GLN A 249 -4.76 21.24 -4.38
C GLN A 249 -5.40 20.58 -5.61
N TYR A 250 -6.71 20.76 -5.81
CA TYR A 250 -7.40 20.22 -6.98
C TYR A 250 -6.85 20.80 -8.29
N TYR A 251 -6.77 22.14 -8.37
CA TYR A 251 -6.34 22.84 -9.59
C TYR A 251 -4.83 22.79 -9.87
N SER A 252 -4.02 22.43 -8.87
CA SER A 252 -2.58 22.13 -9.01
C SER A 252 -2.34 20.63 -9.20
N GLN A 253 -3.14 20.00 -10.05
CA GLN A 253 -2.97 18.60 -10.47
C GLN A 253 -3.05 17.57 -9.32
N GLY A 254 -3.84 17.88 -8.29
CA GLY A 254 -3.97 17.03 -7.11
C GLY A 254 -2.68 16.97 -6.27
N THR A 255 -1.84 18.01 -6.25
CA THR A 255 -0.56 18.00 -5.51
C THR A 255 -0.74 17.55 -4.06
N ARG A 256 0.20 16.78 -3.49
CA ARG A 256 0.05 16.30 -2.11
C ARG A 256 0.07 17.48 -1.14
N ILE A 257 -0.79 17.45 -0.11
CA ILE A 257 -0.88 18.54 0.87
C ILE A 257 0.46 18.82 1.54
N SER A 258 1.28 17.79 1.79
CA SER A 258 2.63 17.95 2.34
C SER A 258 3.52 18.82 1.45
N ASP A 259 3.41 18.64 0.13
CA ASP A 259 4.22 19.38 -0.83
C ASP A 259 3.69 20.83 -0.95
N ILE A 260 2.36 21.03 -0.97
CA ILE A 260 1.70 22.36 -0.93
C ILE A 260 2.18 23.18 0.27
N ILE A 261 2.22 22.57 1.45
CA ILE A 261 2.68 23.23 2.69
C ILE A 261 4.12 23.75 2.55
N THR A 262 4.97 23.13 1.74
CA THR A 262 6.38 23.52 1.62
C THR A 262 6.73 24.35 0.40
N ILE A 263 5.78 24.59 -0.50
CA ILE A 263 6.02 25.44 -1.66
C ILE A 263 6.15 26.89 -1.22
N SER A 264 7.21 27.55 -1.68
CA SER A 264 7.48 28.98 -1.48
C SER A 264 7.25 29.78 -2.76
N TYR A 265 7.22 31.11 -2.65
CA TYR A 265 7.11 31.99 -3.82
C TYR A 265 8.31 31.88 -4.79
N GLU A 266 9.45 31.38 -4.33
CA GLU A 266 10.62 31.15 -5.17
C GLU A 266 10.36 30.04 -6.20
N ASN A 267 9.47 29.09 -5.89
CA ASN A 267 9.06 28.00 -6.77
C ASN A 267 8.18 28.46 -7.95
N ILE A 268 7.63 29.68 -7.91
CA ILE A 268 6.83 30.22 -9.00
C ILE A 268 7.74 30.88 -10.05
N TYR A 269 7.57 30.57 -11.32
CA TYR A 269 8.27 31.26 -12.41
C TYR A 269 7.32 31.59 -13.55
N PHE A 270 7.69 32.57 -14.37
CA PHE A 270 6.82 33.12 -15.41
C PHE A 270 7.41 32.82 -16.78
N THR A 271 6.56 32.45 -17.74
CA THR A 271 6.96 32.25 -19.14
C THR A 271 5.98 32.95 -20.07
N ASP A 272 6.43 33.32 -21.26
CA ASP A 272 5.54 33.90 -22.26
C ASP A 272 4.56 32.83 -22.78
N ARG A 273 3.31 33.22 -22.94
CA ARG A 273 2.27 32.43 -23.59
C ARG A 273 2.35 32.72 -25.08
N TYR A 274 2.60 31.69 -25.89
CA TYR A 274 2.40 31.82 -27.34
C TYR A 274 0.92 32.07 -27.60
N VAL A 275 0.62 33.18 -28.27
CA VAL A 275 -0.75 33.59 -28.59
C VAL A 275 -0.86 33.78 -30.09
N SER A 276 -1.95 33.26 -30.66
CA SER A 276 -2.24 33.37 -32.09
C SER A 276 -2.58 34.82 -32.45
N GLN A 277 -2.29 35.27 -33.68
CA GLN A 277 -2.47 36.66 -34.11
C GLN A 277 -3.90 37.24 -33.88
N LYS A 278 -4.93 36.39 -33.74
CA LYS A 278 -6.32 36.83 -33.50
C LYS A 278 -6.59 37.42 -32.12
N ASP A 279 -5.80 37.08 -31.10
CA ASP A 279 -6.07 37.49 -29.71
C ASP A 279 -5.37 38.81 -29.32
N GLN A 280 -4.54 39.39 -30.21
CA GLN A 280 -3.81 40.63 -29.96
C GLN A 280 -4.68 41.89 -30.03
N ASP A 281 -5.82 41.84 -30.72
CA ASP A 281 -6.65 43.02 -31.01
C ASP A 281 -7.58 43.44 -29.84
N GLU A 282 -7.71 42.64 -28.78
CA GLU A 282 -8.63 42.92 -27.66
C GLU A 282 -8.00 43.66 -26.45
N THR A 283 -6.68 43.86 -26.42
CA THR A 283 -5.97 44.45 -25.28
C THR A 283 -5.71 45.95 -25.46
N LYS A 284 -6.76 46.78 -25.43
CA LYS A 284 -6.58 48.23 -25.20
C LYS A 284 -6.62 48.52 -23.70
N GLY A 285 -5.45 48.68 -23.08
CA GLY A 285 -5.30 49.29 -21.75
C GLY A 285 -4.79 48.43 -20.58
N LEU A 286 -4.45 47.15 -20.79
CA LEU A 286 -3.80 46.27 -19.79
C LEU A 286 -2.50 45.70 -20.38
N LEU A 287 -1.54 45.32 -19.51
CA LEU A 287 -0.30 44.63 -19.90
C LEU A 287 -0.61 43.43 -20.83
N PRO A 288 0.34 42.97 -21.67
CA PRO A 288 0.09 41.86 -22.58
C PRO A 288 -0.42 40.62 -21.82
N ARG A 289 -1.57 40.08 -22.25
CA ARG A 289 -2.31 38.93 -21.64
C ARG A 289 -1.59 37.58 -21.76
N ASN A 290 -0.27 37.59 -21.95
CA ASN A 290 0.50 36.46 -22.48
C ASN A 290 1.52 35.93 -21.48
N ILE A 291 1.14 35.76 -20.21
CA ILE A 291 2.05 35.21 -19.18
C ILE A 291 1.47 33.93 -18.61
N ASN A 292 2.22 32.84 -18.71
CA ASN A 292 1.98 31.62 -17.97
C ASN A 292 2.63 31.74 -16.59
N VAL A 293 1.88 31.36 -15.56
CA VAL A 293 2.41 31.17 -14.21
C VAL A 293 2.72 29.70 -14.05
N ASN A 294 3.98 29.38 -13.77
CA ASN A 294 4.44 28.01 -13.62
C ASN A 294 4.93 27.78 -12.20
N LEU A 295 4.86 26.54 -11.75
CA LEU A 295 5.25 26.10 -10.42
C LEU A 295 6.22 24.93 -10.55
N LYS A 296 7.45 25.12 -10.04
CA LYS A 296 8.52 24.13 -10.06
C LYS A 296 9.06 23.81 -8.66
N PHE A 297 8.95 22.56 -8.24
CA PHE A 297 9.40 22.10 -6.92
C PHE A 297 9.74 20.60 -6.92
N ASN A 298 10.48 20.15 -5.90
CA ASN A 298 10.74 18.74 -5.66
C ASN A 298 9.78 18.21 -4.57
N ALA A 299 9.05 17.15 -4.87
CA ALA A 299 8.14 16.54 -3.89
C ALA A 299 8.93 16.03 -2.68
N ILE A 300 8.50 16.40 -1.47
CA ILE A 300 9.24 16.11 -0.22
C ILE A 300 9.44 14.61 -0.03
N LYS A 301 8.40 13.84 -0.36
CA LYS A 301 8.36 12.41 -0.05
C LYS A 301 9.11 11.56 -1.08
N THR A 302 9.07 11.93 -2.36
CA THR A 302 9.59 11.12 -3.45
C THR A 302 10.84 11.70 -4.09
N GLY A 303 11.15 12.98 -3.86
CA GLY A 303 12.22 13.71 -4.55
C GLY A 303 11.90 13.95 -6.04
N THR A 304 10.69 13.65 -6.49
CA THR A 304 10.28 13.82 -7.89
C THR A 304 10.15 15.31 -8.19
N GLU A 305 10.80 15.76 -9.27
CA GLU A 305 10.60 17.11 -9.78
C GLU A 305 9.20 17.24 -10.38
N HIS A 306 8.49 18.26 -9.95
CA HIS A 306 7.24 18.70 -10.52
C HIS A 306 7.48 20.05 -11.20
N ASP A 307 7.03 20.15 -12.45
CA ASP A 307 7.06 21.38 -13.23
C ASP A 307 5.71 21.50 -13.94
N MET A 308 4.90 22.47 -13.55
CA MET A 308 3.52 22.60 -14.02
C MET A 308 3.14 24.04 -14.30
N THR A 309 2.38 24.25 -15.38
CA THR A 309 1.67 25.50 -15.62
C THR A 309 0.39 25.52 -14.80
N LEU A 310 0.20 26.58 -14.00
CA LEU A 310 -0.99 26.78 -13.19
C LEU A 310 -2.13 27.26 -14.08
N CYS A 311 -3.30 26.63 -13.93
CA CYS A 311 -4.52 27.13 -14.55
C CYS A 311 -5.00 28.40 -13.83
N GLU A 312 -5.87 29.16 -14.49
CA GLU A 312 -6.47 30.40 -13.95
C GLU A 312 -7.06 30.22 -12.55
N GLU A 313 -7.69 29.08 -12.29
CA GLU A 313 -8.33 28.81 -11.00
C GLU A 313 -7.30 28.61 -9.88
N ALA A 314 -6.18 27.93 -10.16
CA ALA A 314 -5.08 27.82 -9.22
C ALA A 314 -4.49 29.22 -8.94
N ILE A 315 -4.29 30.03 -9.98
CA ILE A 315 -3.77 31.40 -9.83
C ILE A 315 -4.69 32.24 -8.95
N LEU A 316 -6.00 32.21 -9.20
CA LEU A 316 -6.98 32.96 -8.41
C LEU A 316 -6.92 32.61 -6.93
N THR A 317 -6.71 31.36 -6.55
CA THR A 317 -6.61 31.00 -5.12
C THR A 317 -5.40 31.62 -4.41
N LEU A 318 -4.33 31.99 -5.15
CA LEU A 318 -3.13 32.57 -4.54
C LEU A 318 -3.38 33.95 -3.90
N ARG A 319 -4.43 34.67 -4.31
CA ARG A 319 -4.78 35.99 -3.72
C ARG A 319 -5.01 35.94 -2.22
N PHE A 320 -5.51 34.82 -1.69
CA PHE A 320 -5.75 34.64 -0.26
C PHE A 320 -4.46 34.47 0.56
N PHE A 321 -3.33 34.26 -0.09
CA PHE A 321 -2.04 33.95 0.54
C PHE A 321 -0.96 35.01 0.30
N LEU A 322 -1.30 36.08 -0.43
CA LEU A 322 -0.44 37.26 -0.53
C LEU A 322 -0.28 37.93 0.85
N HIS A 323 0.78 38.73 0.99
CA HIS A 323 0.97 39.58 2.17
C HIS A 323 -0.24 40.51 2.33
N PRO A 324 -0.73 40.79 3.56
CA PRO A 324 -1.91 41.60 3.79
C PRO A 324 -1.90 42.94 3.03
N ASP A 325 -0.77 43.65 3.02
CA ASP A 325 -0.63 44.91 2.28
C ASP A 325 -0.86 44.74 0.77
N LEU A 326 -0.35 43.66 0.18
CA LEU A 326 -0.57 43.34 -1.23
C LEU A 326 -2.00 42.88 -1.50
N GLN A 327 -2.68 42.25 -0.52
CA GLN A 327 -4.10 41.92 -0.64
C GLN A 327 -4.97 43.19 -0.67
N HIS A 328 -4.65 44.17 0.17
CA HIS A 328 -5.32 45.48 0.18
C HIS A 328 -5.11 46.24 -1.13
N GLU A 329 -3.86 46.34 -1.62
CA GLU A 329 -3.57 46.99 -2.89
C GLU A 329 -4.18 46.23 -4.08
N TYR A 330 -4.20 44.90 -4.05
CA TYR A 330 -4.90 44.09 -5.06
C TYR A 330 -6.39 44.43 -5.14
N LEU A 331 -7.08 44.47 -3.99
CA LEU A 331 -8.50 44.82 -3.93
C LEU A 331 -8.78 46.24 -4.45
N LYS A 332 -7.90 47.19 -4.14
CA LYS A 332 -8.00 48.56 -4.60
C LYS A 332 -7.84 48.66 -6.11
N SER A 333 -6.79 48.05 -6.67
CA SER A 333 -6.57 47.98 -8.12
C SER A 333 -7.71 47.23 -8.83
N LEU A 334 -8.22 46.17 -8.22
CA LEU A 334 -9.34 45.39 -8.76
C LEU A 334 -10.61 46.25 -8.91
N LYS A 335 -10.95 47.04 -7.89
CA LYS A 335 -12.09 47.97 -7.94
C LYS A 335 -11.92 49.04 -9.02
N GLN A 336 -10.69 49.49 -9.28
CA GLN A 336 -10.41 50.48 -10.33
C GLN A 336 -10.55 49.89 -11.73
N VAL A 337 -10.09 48.65 -11.95
CA VAL A 337 -10.03 48.02 -13.28
C VAL A 337 -11.36 47.36 -13.66
N ILE A 338 -11.99 46.65 -12.72
CA ILE A 338 -13.14 45.77 -12.99
C ILE A 338 -14.45 46.36 -12.43
N ASN A 339 -14.36 47.43 -11.63
CA ASN A 339 -15.50 48.03 -10.93
C ASN A 339 -16.33 47.01 -10.12
N LYS A 340 -15.65 45.96 -9.62
CA LYS A 340 -16.21 44.91 -8.76
C LYS A 340 -15.21 44.55 -7.67
N GLY A 341 -15.70 44.21 -6.49
CA GLY A 341 -14.88 43.72 -5.38
C GLY A 341 -14.55 42.23 -5.50
N ASP A 342 -13.81 41.72 -4.51
CA ASP A 342 -13.63 40.29 -4.26
C ASP A 342 -14.14 40.00 -2.86
N PHE A 343 -15.43 39.72 -2.76
CA PHE A 343 -16.13 39.60 -1.50
C PHE A 343 -15.43 38.62 -0.54
N GLU A 344 -15.01 37.45 -1.02
CA GLU A 344 -14.41 36.43 -0.16
C GLU A 344 -13.08 36.92 0.43
N LEU A 345 -12.29 37.66 -0.36
CA LEU A 345 -11.05 38.27 0.11
C LEU A 345 -11.32 39.46 1.04
N GLU A 346 -12.34 40.27 0.75
CA GLU A 346 -12.79 41.37 1.62
C GLU A 346 -13.24 40.84 2.99
N TYR A 347 -14.00 39.74 3.02
CA TYR A 347 -14.39 39.03 4.24
C TYR A 347 -13.16 38.48 4.99
N LEU A 348 -12.22 37.85 4.29
CA LEU A 348 -10.98 37.35 4.90
C LEU A 348 -10.20 38.48 5.58
N LEU A 349 -10.12 39.66 4.96
CA LEU A 349 -9.47 40.83 5.52
C LEU A 349 -10.29 41.53 6.61
N GLY A 350 -11.60 41.22 6.74
CA GLY A 350 -12.50 41.90 7.68
C GLY A 350 -12.94 43.29 7.19
N LEU A 351 -12.90 43.50 5.88
CA LEU A 351 -13.40 44.71 5.23
C LEU A 351 -14.91 44.63 4.97
N GLN A 352 -15.49 43.42 5.01
CA GLN A 352 -16.92 43.16 4.87
C GLN A 352 -17.35 42.04 5.81
N GLU A 353 -18.63 42.06 6.21
CA GLU A 353 -19.26 40.98 6.96
C GLU A 353 -19.57 39.79 6.03
N ARG A 354 -19.77 38.59 6.61
CA ARG A 354 -20.16 37.40 5.86
C ARG A 354 -21.58 37.58 5.29
N PRO A 355 -21.89 37.13 4.06
CA PRO A 355 -23.22 37.30 3.51
C PRO A 355 -24.16 36.25 4.14
N GLU A 356 -25.44 36.59 4.27
CA GLU A 356 -26.46 35.67 4.78
C GLU A 356 -26.61 34.45 3.85
N ASP A 357 -26.60 34.68 2.53
CA ASP A 357 -26.55 33.63 1.50
C ASP A 357 -25.09 33.32 1.11
N ALA A 358 -24.48 32.33 1.77
CA ALA A 358 -23.04 32.04 1.68
C ALA A 358 -22.54 31.39 0.37
N ASN A 359 -23.28 31.51 -0.75
CA ASN A 359 -22.93 30.92 -2.04
C ASN A 359 -22.58 31.98 -3.08
N ILE A 360 -21.28 32.13 -3.36
CA ILE A 360 -20.80 33.03 -4.42
C ILE A 360 -20.66 32.26 -5.73
N LYS A 361 -21.26 32.81 -6.79
CA LYS A 361 -21.05 32.29 -8.15
C LYS A 361 -19.60 32.53 -8.59
N PRO A 362 -18.93 31.54 -9.19
CA PRO A 362 -17.57 31.71 -9.69
C PRO A 362 -17.49 32.77 -10.77
N PHE A 363 -16.35 33.45 -10.87
CA PHE A 363 -16.06 34.42 -11.92
C PHE A 363 -16.08 33.75 -13.30
N LYS A 364 -16.63 34.42 -14.33
CA LYS A 364 -16.73 33.88 -15.70
C LYS A 364 -16.28 34.88 -16.75
N GLY A 365 -15.85 34.35 -17.91
CA GLY A 365 -15.52 35.14 -19.10
C GLY A 365 -14.43 36.19 -18.84
N LYS A 366 -14.64 37.38 -19.41
CA LYS A 366 -13.68 38.50 -19.36
C LYS A 366 -13.32 38.94 -17.93
N GLU A 367 -14.28 38.96 -17.01
CA GLU A 367 -14.03 39.32 -15.61
C GLU A 367 -12.97 38.40 -14.97
N LYS A 368 -13.05 37.10 -15.24
CA LYS A 368 -12.11 36.12 -14.70
C LYS A 368 -10.69 36.35 -15.26
N ALA A 369 -10.60 36.54 -16.57
CA ALA A 369 -9.33 36.81 -17.24
C ALA A 369 -8.66 38.09 -16.71
N ASP A 370 -9.41 39.17 -16.55
CA ASP A 370 -8.90 40.44 -16.04
C ASP A 370 -8.43 40.31 -14.57
N ARG A 371 -9.16 39.56 -13.73
CA ARG A 371 -8.75 39.25 -12.34
C ARG A 371 -7.44 38.47 -12.26
N VAL A 372 -7.31 37.44 -13.10
CA VAL A 372 -6.09 36.61 -13.17
C VAL A 372 -4.92 37.47 -13.61
N HIS A 373 -5.11 38.26 -14.66
CA HIS A 373 -4.07 39.11 -15.21
C HIS A 373 -3.54 40.11 -14.18
N LEU A 374 -4.44 40.84 -13.51
CA LEU A 374 -4.06 41.75 -12.42
C LEU A 374 -3.33 41.00 -11.30
N LEU A 375 -3.81 39.82 -10.91
CA LEU A 375 -3.22 39.06 -9.81
C LEU A 375 -1.79 38.58 -10.11
N ILE A 376 -1.44 38.34 -11.37
CA ILE A 376 -0.08 37.94 -11.77
C ILE A 376 0.94 39.01 -11.35
N GLU A 377 0.63 40.29 -11.51
CA GLU A 377 1.50 41.39 -11.08
C GLU A 377 1.76 41.34 -9.57
N PHE A 378 0.71 41.13 -8.78
CA PHE A 378 0.83 41.03 -7.32
C PHE A 378 1.59 39.78 -6.87
N ILE A 379 1.45 38.66 -7.58
CA ILE A 379 2.26 37.45 -7.32
C ILE A 379 3.74 37.74 -7.62
N GLN A 380 4.05 38.47 -8.70
CA GLN A 380 5.41 38.90 -9.00
C GLN A 380 5.97 39.81 -7.90
N MET A 381 5.18 40.79 -7.44
CA MET A 381 5.57 41.67 -6.32
C MET A 381 5.82 40.87 -5.04
N GLN A 382 4.93 39.94 -4.69
CA GLN A 382 5.07 39.06 -3.53
C GLN A 382 6.33 38.19 -3.60
N LYS A 383 6.64 37.64 -4.79
CA LYS A 383 7.86 36.87 -5.04
C LYS A 383 9.11 37.72 -4.80
N ASN A 384 9.11 38.97 -5.24
CA ASN A 384 10.23 39.88 -5.03
C ASN A 384 10.33 40.31 -3.55
N TYR A 385 9.20 40.44 -2.87
CA TYR A 385 9.14 40.85 -1.46
C TYR A 385 9.61 39.74 -0.50
N THR A 386 9.10 38.51 -0.66
CA THR A 386 9.44 37.38 0.23
C THR A 386 9.57 36.05 -0.53
N PRO A 387 10.64 35.87 -1.35
CA PRO A 387 10.75 34.72 -2.25
C PRO A 387 10.74 33.38 -1.50
N LYS A 388 11.51 33.25 -0.42
CA LYS A 388 11.66 31.98 0.33
C LYS A 388 10.52 31.70 1.31
N LYS A 389 9.52 32.58 1.40
CA LYS A 389 8.37 32.39 2.30
C LYS A 389 7.42 31.37 1.69
N CYS A 390 6.97 30.41 2.50
CA CYS A 390 5.96 29.45 2.05
C CYS A 390 4.69 30.18 1.66
N ILE A 391 4.06 29.77 0.56
CA ILE A 391 2.85 30.42 0.05
C ILE A 391 1.72 30.25 1.06
N PHE A 392 1.45 29.01 1.44
CA PHE A 392 0.20 28.67 2.13
C PHE A 392 0.24 28.93 3.63
N HIS A 393 1.40 29.27 4.19
CA HIS A 393 1.50 29.66 5.60
C HIS A 393 2.71 30.56 5.86
N ASP A 394 2.62 31.36 6.93
CA ASP A 394 3.64 32.32 7.32
C ASP A 394 4.89 31.67 7.96
N VAL A 395 5.68 30.93 7.17
CA VAL A 395 6.90 30.25 7.62
C VAL A 395 7.97 30.25 6.52
N TYR A 396 9.23 30.41 6.93
CA TYR A 396 10.42 30.18 6.11
C TYR A 396 11.01 28.81 6.45
N LEU A 397 11.37 28.01 5.44
CA LEU A 397 11.97 26.68 5.65
C LEU A 397 13.50 26.73 5.75
N GLU A 398 14.12 27.82 5.31
CA GLU A 398 15.57 27.99 5.37
C GLU A 398 16.08 27.85 6.81
N GLY A 399 17.15 27.05 6.97
CA GLY A 399 17.72 26.74 8.28
C GLY A 399 16.95 25.72 9.12
N LYS A 400 15.79 25.23 8.67
CA LYS A 400 15.06 24.17 9.38
C LYS A 400 15.60 22.78 9.07
N THR A 401 15.74 21.96 10.11
CA THR A 401 16.08 20.55 9.98
C THR A 401 14.92 19.75 9.36
N HIS A 402 15.22 18.57 8.80
CA HIS A 402 14.19 17.65 8.31
C HIS A 402 13.14 17.27 9.37
N GLY A 403 13.56 17.17 10.64
CA GLY A 403 12.65 16.87 11.76
C GLY A 403 11.65 18.01 12.03
N GLU A 404 12.10 19.25 11.95
CA GLU A 404 11.25 20.44 12.15
C GLU A 404 10.26 20.63 11.00
N ILE A 405 10.72 20.47 9.76
CA ILE A 405 9.85 20.54 8.57
C ILE A 405 8.75 19.49 8.68
N ARG A 406 9.09 18.26 9.08
CA ARG A 406 8.12 17.20 9.29
C ARG A 406 7.11 17.53 10.39
N LYS A 407 7.56 18.10 11.51
CA LYS A 407 6.67 18.52 12.61
C LYS A 407 5.69 19.60 12.13
N LEU A 408 6.18 20.57 11.34
CA LEU A 408 5.35 21.59 10.72
C LEU A 408 4.28 20.99 9.80
N ILE A 409 4.67 20.08 8.90
CA ILE A 409 3.74 19.39 7.99
C ILE A 409 2.66 18.65 8.77
N ASN A 410 3.03 17.88 9.81
CA ASN A 410 2.07 17.14 10.62
C ASN A 410 1.08 18.07 11.34
N ASN A 411 1.58 19.16 11.92
CA ASN A 411 0.74 20.15 12.60
C ASN A 411 -0.26 20.78 11.64
N LYS A 412 0.22 21.27 10.48
CA LYS A 412 -0.63 21.91 9.47
C LYS A 412 -1.63 20.94 8.85
N THR A 413 -1.21 19.72 8.50
CA THR A 413 -2.11 18.68 7.97
C THR A 413 -3.22 18.33 8.95
N THR A 414 -2.92 18.34 10.26
CA THR A 414 -3.92 18.12 11.32
C THR A 414 -4.92 19.27 11.43
N CYS A 415 -4.50 20.52 11.21
CA CYS A 415 -5.42 21.65 11.18
C CYS A 415 -6.37 21.58 9.98
N VAL A 416 -5.85 21.24 8.78
CA VAL A 416 -6.70 21.07 7.59
C VAL A 416 -7.75 19.98 7.81
N SER A 417 -7.36 18.84 8.39
CA SER A 417 -8.29 17.73 8.65
C SER A 417 -9.32 18.02 9.74
N LYS A 418 -8.97 18.84 10.75
CA LYS A 418 -9.93 19.31 11.75
C LYS A 418 -10.95 20.29 11.17
N CYS A 419 -10.50 21.24 10.34
CA CYS A 419 -11.38 22.18 9.63
C CYS A 419 -12.43 21.45 8.77
N GLN A 420 -12.07 20.30 8.18
CA GLN A 420 -12.97 19.49 7.35
C GLN A 420 -14.06 18.76 8.14
N LYS A 421 -13.80 18.41 9.41
CA LYS A 421 -14.80 17.79 10.30
C LYS A 421 -15.79 18.79 10.87
N CYS A 422 -15.37 20.03 11.10
CA CYS A 422 -16.23 21.04 11.70
C CYS A 422 -17.28 21.62 10.73
N ASN A 423 -17.42 21.07 9.52
CA ASN A 423 -18.59 21.29 8.68
C ASN A 423 -19.83 20.54 9.22
N GLU A 424 -19.66 19.60 10.18
CA GLU A 424 -20.76 18.85 10.80
C GLU A 424 -21.61 19.69 11.78
N GLU A 425 -21.07 20.79 12.33
CA GLU A 425 -21.79 21.69 13.26
C GLU A 425 -22.58 22.81 12.55
N ASP A 426 -22.53 22.86 11.22
CA ASP A 426 -23.32 23.81 10.42
C ASP A 426 -24.64 23.12 10.04
N GLU A 427 -25.72 23.39 10.79
CA GLU A 427 -27.06 22.78 10.64
C GLU A 427 -27.77 23.07 9.28
N GLU A 428 -27.17 23.87 8.40
CA GLU A 428 -27.63 24.09 7.02
C GLU A 428 -26.68 23.43 6.00
N ASN A 429 -26.90 22.13 5.82
CA ASN A 429 -26.88 21.35 4.57
C ASN A 429 -25.69 21.43 3.58
N TYR A 430 -25.24 20.23 3.14
CA TYR A 430 -24.84 19.82 1.76
C TYR A 430 -23.64 18.85 1.63
N MET A 431 -22.91 18.52 2.70
CA MET A 431 -21.75 17.60 2.61
C MET A 431 -21.88 16.37 3.51
N THR A 432 -23.11 15.91 3.74
CA THR A 432 -23.41 14.78 4.63
C THR A 432 -23.17 13.45 3.93
N GLU A 433 -22.03 12.83 4.24
CA GLU A 433 -21.83 11.39 4.55
C GLU A 433 -20.39 10.91 4.26
N GLU A 434 -19.63 11.63 3.45
CA GLU A 434 -18.22 11.32 3.20
C GLU A 434 -17.30 12.37 3.84
N HIS A 435 -16.65 12.00 4.94
CA HIS A 435 -15.67 12.87 5.61
C HIS A 435 -14.61 13.36 4.60
N LEU A 436 -14.72 14.64 4.21
CA LEU A 436 -13.72 15.32 3.41
C LEU A 436 -12.37 15.23 4.13
N SER A 437 -11.35 14.76 3.44
CA SER A 437 -9.98 14.64 3.95
C SER A 437 -9.03 15.43 3.06
N THR A 438 -7.81 15.68 3.53
CA THR A 438 -6.72 16.27 2.71
C THR A 438 -6.32 15.42 1.50
N HIS A 439 -6.83 14.18 1.41
CA HIS A 439 -6.67 13.32 0.24
C HIS A 439 -7.86 13.38 -0.73
N SER A 440 -9.02 13.87 -0.29
CA SER A 440 -10.26 13.84 -1.06
C SER A 440 -10.16 14.66 -2.35
N PHE A 441 -9.58 15.86 -2.31
CA PHE A 441 -9.43 16.70 -3.51
C PHE A 441 -8.41 16.14 -4.51
N ARG A 442 -7.36 15.47 -4.01
CA ARG A 442 -6.44 14.72 -4.87
C ARG A 442 -7.13 13.51 -5.51
N HIS A 443 -7.97 12.80 -4.76
CA HIS A 443 -8.79 11.71 -5.29
C HIS A 443 -9.74 12.21 -6.38
N LEU A 444 -10.48 13.27 -6.09
CA LEU A 444 -11.39 13.92 -7.03
C LEU A 444 -10.67 14.32 -8.32
N PHE A 445 -9.54 15.03 -8.21
CA PHE A 445 -8.73 15.37 -9.38
C PHE A 445 -8.36 14.12 -10.19
N SER A 446 -7.95 13.05 -9.52
CA SER A 446 -7.50 11.81 -10.18
C SER A 446 -8.63 11.10 -10.90
N ILE A 447 -9.82 11.04 -10.29
CA ILE A 447 -11.04 10.45 -10.87
C ILE A 447 -11.46 11.28 -12.08
N ASN A 448 -11.61 12.60 -11.92
CA ASN A 448 -12.12 13.47 -12.99
C ASN A 448 -11.15 13.55 -14.18
N TYR A 449 -9.85 13.64 -13.90
CA TYR A 449 -8.82 13.58 -14.95
C TYR A 449 -8.87 12.25 -15.70
N TYR A 450 -8.93 11.12 -14.97
CA TYR A 450 -8.98 9.80 -15.60
C TYR A 450 -10.28 9.60 -16.40
N ASN A 451 -11.43 9.96 -15.86
CA ASN A 451 -12.71 9.83 -16.56
C ASN A 451 -12.73 10.66 -17.86
N SER A 452 -12.11 11.84 -17.84
CA SER A 452 -12.06 12.74 -19.01
C SER A 452 -11.04 12.32 -20.07
N THR A 453 -9.86 11.86 -19.65
CA THR A 453 -8.73 11.60 -20.58
C THR A 453 -8.49 10.13 -20.86
N ARG A 454 -8.90 9.25 -19.94
CA ARG A 454 -8.58 7.82 -19.89
C ARG A 454 -7.07 7.51 -19.92
N ASP A 455 -6.22 8.51 -19.61
CA ASP A 455 -4.75 8.38 -19.65
C ASP A 455 -4.17 8.18 -18.24
N ILE A 456 -3.97 6.91 -17.88
CA ILE A 456 -3.35 6.52 -16.60
C ILE A 456 -1.86 6.90 -16.53
N TYR A 457 -1.16 6.97 -17.66
CA TYR A 457 0.27 7.28 -17.68
C TYR A 457 0.50 8.76 -17.38
N SER A 458 -0.23 9.65 -18.06
CA SER A 458 -0.20 11.08 -17.76
C SER A 458 -0.65 11.35 -16.34
N LEU A 459 -1.74 10.71 -15.87
CA LEU A 459 -2.16 10.83 -14.47
C LEU A 459 -1.06 10.41 -13.49
N SER A 460 -0.35 9.31 -13.76
CA SER A 460 0.76 8.83 -12.92
C SER A 460 1.88 9.87 -12.81
N LYS A 461 2.21 10.57 -13.90
CA LYS A 461 3.19 11.66 -13.93
C LYS A 461 2.71 12.87 -13.12
N LEU A 462 1.48 13.32 -13.36
CA LEU A 462 0.87 14.46 -12.66
C LEU A 462 0.85 14.23 -11.14
N LEU A 463 0.52 13.00 -10.72
CA LEU A 463 0.51 12.60 -9.33
C LEU A 463 1.91 12.36 -8.73
N GLY A 464 2.98 12.37 -9.52
CA GLY A 464 4.34 12.06 -9.05
C GLY A 464 4.44 10.64 -8.48
N HIS A 465 3.85 9.66 -9.18
CA HIS A 465 3.98 8.24 -8.86
C HIS A 465 5.14 7.63 -9.65
N THR A 466 6.10 7.04 -8.94
CA THR A 466 7.30 6.43 -9.54
C THR A 466 7.00 5.15 -10.32
N ASN A 467 5.86 4.51 -10.08
CA ASN A 467 5.44 3.28 -10.73
C ASN A 467 3.94 3.34 -11.05
N ILE A 468 3.58 3.03 -12.29
CA ILE A 468 2.21 3.05 -12.81
C ILE A 468 1.26 2.12 -12.01
N GLY A 469 1.76 0.99 -11.51
CA GLY A 469 1.01 0.08 -10.64
C GLY A 469 0.64 0.68 -9.28
N THR A 470 1.25 1.81 -8.90
CA THR A 470 0.79 2.63 -7.77
C THR A 470 -0.49 3.36 -8.14
N THR A 471 -0.53 3.97 -9.32
CA THR A 471 -1.70 4.68 -9.87
C THR A 471 -2.84 3.72 -10.16
N GLU A 472 -2.56 2.53 -10.70
CA GLU A 472 -3.56 1.49 -10.94
C GLU A 472 -4.24 1.04 -9.65
N ARG A 473 -3.45 0.66 -8.62
CA ARG A 473 -3.99 0.29 -7.31
C ARG A 473 -4.71 1.45 -6.62
N TYR A 474 -4.26 2.68 -6.88
CA TYR A 474 -4.89 3.88 -6.36
C TYR A 474 -6.27 4.10 -6.99
N LEU A 475 -6.40 4.05 -8.32
CA LEU A 475 -7.68 4.14 -9.03
C LEU A 475 -8.62 2.98 -8.71
N LYS A 476 -8.10 1.75 -8.60
CA LYS A 476 -8.89 0.58 -8.18
C LYS A 476 -9.51 0.76 -6.78
N ARG A 477 -8.78 1.37 -5.85
CA ARG A 477 -9.32 1.71 -4.51
C ARG A 477 -10.41 2.78 -4.57
N LEU A 478 -10.40 3.61 -5.61
CA LEU A 478 -11.42 4.61 -5.87
C LEU A 478 -12.59 4.07 -6.69
N LYS A 479 -12.62 2.76 -6.97
CA LYS A 479 -13.67 2.08 -7.73
C LYS A 479 -13.93 2.70 -9.11
N VAL A 480 -12.91 3.30 -9.72
CA VAL A 480 -13.01 3.79 -11.09
C VAL A 480 -13.19 2.59 -12.02
N GLU A 481 -14.31 2.53 -12.71
CA GLU A 481 -14.62 1.44 -13.64
C GLU A 481 -13.76 1.57 -14.91
N PHE A 482 -12.99 0.52 -15.18
CA PHE A 482 -12.01 0.53 -16.27
C PHE A 482 -12.57 0.07 -17.62
N ILE A 483 -13.78 -0.51 -17.68
CA ILE A 483 -14.12 -1.44 -18.78
C ILE A 483 -15.46 -1.18 -19.48
N GLU A 484 -16.55 -0.87 -18.79
CA GLU A 484 -17.88 -0.98 -19.44
C GLU A 484 -18.25 0.21 -20.34
N GLN A 485 -18.00 1.45 -19.94
CA GLN A 485 -18.25 2.63 -20.79
C GLN A 485 -17.36 2.71 -22.05
N ASN A 486 -16.19 2.06 -22.03
CA ASN A 486 -15.18 2.20 -23.10
C ASN A 486 -15.59 1.54 -24.42
N ILE A 487 -16.48 0.55 -24.37
CA ILE A 487 -16.88 -0.21 -25.56
C ILE A 487 -17.98 0.56 -26.32
N GLU A 488 -18.97 1.09 -25.61
CA GLU A 488 -20.08 1.85 -26.20
C GLU A 488 -19.61 3.20 -26.78
N ASP A 489 -18.74 3.92 -26.08
CA ASP A 489 -18.14 5.19 -26.58
C ASP A 489 -17.25 4.97 -27.82
N PHE A 490 -16.58 3.82 -27.90
CA PHE A 490 -15.76 3.46 -29.06
C PHE A 490 -16.62 3.11 -30.28
N TYR A 491 -17.71 2.38 -30.08
CA TYR A 491 -18.64 2.01 -31.14
C TYR A 491 -19.59 3.14 -31.56
N SER A 492 -19.75 4.19 -30.76
CA SER A 492 -20.58 5.36 -31.11
C SER A 492 -19.82 6.47 -31.84
N LYS A 493 -18.48 6.44 -31.85
CA LYS A 493 -17.62 7.39 -32.56
C LYS A 493 -17.13 6.92 -33.93
N ASN A 494 -17.40 5.66 -34.28
CA ASN A 494 -17.21 5.09 -35.62
C ASN A 494 -18.56 4.67 -36.19
#